data_AF-A0A8T5HM04-F1
#
_entry.id   AF-A0A8T5HM04-F1
#
_cell.length_a   1.000
_cell.length_b   1.000
_cell.length_c   1.000
_cell.angle_alpha   90.00
_cell.angle_beta   90.00
_cell.angle_gamma   90.00
#
_symmetry.space_group_name_H-M   'P 1'
#
loop_
_entity.id
_entity.type
_entity.pdbx_description
1 polymer ?
#
loop_
_entity_poly.entity_id
_entity_poly.type
_entity_poly.pdbx_seq_one_letter_code
_entity_poly.pdbx_strand_id
1 'polypeptide(L)'
;MTTQINLRLTEDFFEQAKEYAKANGFLNVQEFFREAAREKLFKDVQVRPEYLERLNSKEANTFLTESEAKEFENELKKRVMLN
;
A
#
# COMPACT_ATOMS: atom_id res chain seq x y z
N MET A 1 -8.13 -14.32 2.44
CA MET A 1 -8.02 -15.37 3.47
C MET A 1 -7.28 -14.80 4.66
N THR A 2 -7.78 -15.02 5.87
CA THR A 2 -7.13 -14.63 7.12
C THR A 2 -6.64 -15.90 7.83
N THR A 3 -5.41 -15.86 8.36
CA THR A 3 -4.81 -16.98 9.09
C THR A 3 -4.71 -16.60 10.56
N GLN A 4 -5.18 -17.47 11.45
CA GLN A 4 -5.05 -17.28 12.89
C GLN A 4 -3.69 -17.82 13.35
N ILE A 5 -2.99 -17.03 14.18
CA ILE A 5 -1.70 -17.37 14.77
C ILE A 5 -1.85 -17.25 16.29
N ASN A 6 -1.39 -18.25 17.03
CA ASN A 6 -1.33 -18.19 18.49
C ASN A 6 0.09 -17.81 18.93
N LEU A 7 0.20 -16.72 19.69
CA LEU A 7 1.47 -16.20 20.22
C LEU A 7 1.47 -16.29 21.74
N ARG A 8 2.60 -16.68 22.32
CA ARG A 8 2.81 -16.61 23.78
C ARG A 8 3.61 -15.36 24.08
N LEU A 9 3.06 -14.50 24.94
CA LEU A 9 3.65 -13.23 25.37
C LEU A 9 3.69 -13.21 26.89
N THR A 10 4.57 -12.40 27.46
CA THR A 10 4.50 -12.07 28.89
C THR A 10 3.27 -11.19 29.14
N GLU A 11 2.69 -11.30 30.33
CA GLU A 11 1.50 -10.54 30.71
C GLU A 11 1.76 -9.02 30.63
N ASP A 12 2.86 -8.57 31.23
CA ASP A 12 3.27 -7.15 31.21
C ASP A 12 3.39 -6.59 29.79
N PHE A 13 3.97 -7.37 28.87
CA PHE A 13 4.12 -6.95 27.48
C PHE A 13 2.77 -6.86 26.78
N PHE A 14 1.88 -7.83 27.05
CA PHE A 14 0.56 -7.84 26.44
C PHE A 14 -0.31 -6.66 26.92
N GLU A 15 -0.23 -6.31 28.20
CA GLU A 15 -0.92 -5.13 28.74
C GLU A 15 -0.37 -3.83 28.16
N GLN A 16 0.96 -3.67 28.11
CA GLN A 16 1.58 -2.51 27.46
C GLN A 16 1.16 -2.39 25.97
N ALA A 17 1.09 -3.51 25.25
CA ALA A 17 0.65 -3.53 23.86
C ALA A 17 -0.83 -3.10 23.71
N LYS A 18 -1.71 -3.48 24.65
CA LYS A 18 -3.10 -3.03 24.66
C LYS A 18 -3.22 -1.54 24.95
N GLU A 19 -2.49 -1.04 25.94
CA GLU A 19 -2.46 0.38 26.29
C GLU A 19 -1.97 1.21 25.10
N TYR A 20 -0.87 0.79 24.47
CA TYR A 20 -0.34 1.42 23.28
C TYR A 20 -1.35 1.39 22.13
N ALA A 21 -1.98 0.23 21.88
CA ALA A 21 -2.99 0.08 20.83
C ALA A 21 -4.14 1.07 21.02
N LYS A 22 -4.65 1.19 22.24
CA LYS A 22 -5.74 2.11 22.59
C LYS A 22 -5.31 3.58 22.44
N ALA A 23 -4.11 3.93 22.92
CA ALA A 23 -3.60 5.30 22.88
C ALA A 23 -3.36 5.81 21.44
N ASN A 24 -3.04 4.90 20.51
CA ASN A 24 -2.74 5.22 19.12
C ASN A 24 -3.91 4.95 18.16
N GLY A 25 -5.11 4.67 18.66
CA GLY A 25 -6.33 4.55 17.85
C GLY A 25 -6.49 3.23 17.09
N PHE A 26 -5.79 2.17 17.50
CA PHE A 26 -6.02 0.83 16.94
C PHE A 26 -7.31 0.22 17.51
N LEU A 27 -8.05 -0.52 16.69
CA LEU A 27 -9.30 -1.19 17.08
C LEU A 27 -9.06 -2.25 18.16
N ASN A 28 -7.95 -2.98 18.04
CA ASN A 28 -7.54 -4.01 18.99
C ASN A 28 -6.04 -4.28 18.89
N VAL A 29 -5.53 -5.07 19.83
CA VAL A 29 -4.11 -5.44 19.91
C VAL A 29 -3.66 -6.30 18.72
N GLN A 30 -4.57 -7.05 18.06
CA GLN A 30 -4.22 -7.87 16.89
C GLN A 30 -3.95 -7.00 15.66
N GLU A 31 -4.73 -5.92 15.49
CA GLU A 31 -4.49 -4.92 14.44
C GLU A 31 -3.14 -4.24 14.65
N PHE A 32 -2.84 -3.85 15.88
CA PHE A 32 -1.53 -3.30 16.24
C PHE A 32 -0.40 -4.27 15.87
N PHE A 33 -0.49 -5.55 16.25
CA PHE A 33 0.52 -6.55 15.86
C PHE A 33 0.63 -6.73 14.36
N ARG A 34 -0.48 -6.67 13.61
CA ARG A 34 -0.48 -6.77 12.15
C ARG A 34 0.28 -5.61 11.52
N GLU A 35 0.00 -4.38 11.92
CA GLU A 35 0.70 -3.21 11.37
C GLU A 35 2.17 -3.17 11.79
N ALA A 36 2.49 -3.54 13.03
CA ALA A 36 3.89 -3.65 13.48
C ALA A 36 4.67 -4.72 12.69
N ALA A 37 4.06 -5.89 12.45
CA ALA A 37 4.67 -6.94 11.63
C ALA A 37 4.83 -6.48 10.17
N ARG A 38 3.83 -5.78 9.63
CA ARG A 38 3.88 -5.21 8.28
C ARG A 38 5.01 -4.21 8.16
N GLU A 39 5.11 -3.24 9.08
CA GLU A 39 6.20 -2.27 9.07
C GLU A 39 7.54 -3.00 9.10
N LYS A 40 7.72 -3.98 9.98
CA LYS A 40 9.00 -4.71 10.09
C LYS A 40 9.35 -5.52 8.84
N LEU A 41 8.37 -6.16 8.19
CA LEU A 41 8.57 -6.97 6.99
C LEU A 41 8.75 -6.14 5.73
N PHE A 42 8.04 -5.01 5.64
CA PHE A 42 7.95 -4.22 4.42
C PHE A 42 8.67 -2.86 4.51
N LYS A 43 9.39 -2.59 5.60
CA LYS A 43 10.15 -1.33 5.80
C LYS A 43 11.10 -1.02 4.65
N ASP A 44 11.73 -2.06 4.13
CA ASP A 44 12.77 -1.97 3.10
C ASP A 44 12.28 -2.46 1.72
N VAL A 45 10.96 -2.48 1.49
CA VAL A 45 10.44 -2.85 0.16
C VAL A 45 10.81 -1.76 -0.82
N GLN A 46 11.89 -2.00 -1.53
CA GLN A 46 12.26 -1.21 -2.68
C GLN A 46 11.21 -1.44 -3.77
N VAL A 47 10.59 -0.35 -4.21
CA VAL A 47 9.71 -0.36 -5.38
C VAL A 47 10.53 -0.90 -6.54
N ARG A 48 9.99 -1.89 -7.29
CA ARG A 48 10.72 -2.45 -8.43
C ARG A 48 11.06 -1.31 -9.42
N PRO A 49 12.25 -1.33 -10.05
CA PRO A 49 12.68 -0.26 -10.94
C PRO A 49 11.64 0.10 -12.02
N GLU A 50 10.97 -0.90 -12.57
CA GLU A 50 9.91 -0.77 -13.57
C GLU A 50 8.73 0.12 -13.12
N TYR A 51 8.36 0.02 -11.83
CA TYR A 51 7.31 0.85 -11.27
C TYR A 51 7.81 2.26 -10.92
N LEU A 52 9.08 2.40 -10.54
CA LEU A 52 9.70 3.71 -10.31
C LEU A 52 9.78 4.53 -11.60
N GLU A 53 10.12 3.90 -12.73
CA GLU A 53 10.14 4.55 -14.04
C GLU A 53 8.76 5.09 -14.42
N ARG A 54 7.69 4.30 -14.20
CA ARG A 54 6.32 4.75 -14.44
C ARG A 54 5.86 5.83 -13.47
N LEU A 55 6.15 5.68 -12.18
CA LEU A 55 5.81 6.68 -11.17
C LEU A 55 6.51 8.01 -11.40
N ASN A 56 7.71 8.00 -11.97
CA ASN A 56 8.46 9.22 -12.33
C ASN A 56 8.16 9.71 -13.76
N SER A 57 7.31 9.02 -14.51
CA SER A 57 6.93 9.44 -15.86
C SER A 57 6.10 10.73 -15.79
N LYS A 58 6.18 11.53 -16.86
CA LYS A 58 5.34 12.74 -16.99
C LYS A 58 3.85 12.37 -16.96
N GLU A 59 3.46 11.25 -17.55
CA GLU A 59 2.07 10.76 -17.55
C GLU A 59 1.52 10.56 -16.13
N ALA A 60 2.34 10.10 -15.18
CA ALA A 60 1.89 9.86 -13.81
C ALA A 60 1.84 11.13 -12.94
N ASN A 61 2.58 12.19 -13.32
CA ASN A 61 2.76 13.39 -12.49
C ASN A 61 2.20 14.67 -13.12
N THR A 62 1.62 14.59 -14.32
CA THR A 62 1.03 15.74 -14.99
C THR A 62 -0.36 15.40 -15.49
N PHE A 63 -1.28 16.36 -15.40
CA PHE A 63 -2.56 16.26 -16.07
C PHE A 63 -2.38 16.62 -17.54
N LEU A 64 -2.97 15.81 -18.43
CA LEU A 64 -3.01 16.12 -19.85
C LEU A 64 -3.86 17.37 -20.09
N THR A 65 -3.43 18.23 -21.01
CA THR A 65 -4.29 19.28 -21.55
C THR A 65 -5.45 18.68 -22.36
N GLU A 66 -6.53 19.42 -22.60
CA GLU A 66 -7.71 18.90 -23.34
C GLU A 66 -7.35 18.34 -24.72
N SER A 67 -6.38 18.94 -25.41
CA SER A 67 -5.88 18.45 -26.70
C SER A 67 -5.13 17.12 -26.56
N GLU A 68 -4.26 17.00 -25.57
CA GLU A 68 -3.46 15.78 -25.32
C GLU A 68 -4.34 14.62 -24.84
N ALA A 69 -5.38 14.92 -24.03
CA ALA A 69 -6.36 13.94 -23.59
C ALA A 69 -7.13 13.33 -24.76
N LYS A 70 -7.51 14.15 -25.75
CA LYS A 70 -8.25 13.71 -26.94
C LYS A 70 -7.40 12.85 -27.87
N GLU A 71 -6.10 13.15 -27.99
CA GLU A 71 -5.15 12.31 -28.73
C GLU A 71 -4.93 10.97 -28.03
N PHE A 72 -4.74 10.98 -26.71
CA PHE A 72 -4.59 9.77 -25.90
C PHE A 72 -5.83 8.86 -25.98
N GLU A 73 -7.04 9.42 -25.92
CA GLU A 73 -8.29 8.67 -26.08
C GLU A 73 -8.38 7.99 -27.45
N ASN A 74 -7.94 8.67 -28.52
CA ASN A 74 -7.90 8.11 -29.86
C ASN A 74 -6.86 6.98 -29.99
N GLU A 75 -5.71 7.09 -29.32
CA GLU A 75 -4.72 6.00 -29.26
C GLU A 75 -5.25 4.78 -28.51
N LEU A 76 -5.95 4.98 -27.39
CA LEU A 76 -6.58 3.88 -26.65
C LEU A 76 -7.63 3.17 -27.51
N LYS A 77 -8.48 3.91 -28.24
CA LYS A 77 -9.46 3.33 -29.17
C LYS A 77 -8.79 2.48 -30.25
N LYS A 78 -7.67 2.95 -30.82
CA LYS A 78 -6.89 2.18 -31.81
C LYS A 78 -6.31 0.90 -31.23
N ARG A 79 -5.78 0.92 -30.01
CA ARG A 79 -5.24 -0.28 -29.34
C ARG A 79 -6.33 -1.31 -29.03
N VAL A 80 -7.53 -0.87 -28.69
CA VAL A 80 -8.68 -1.76 -28.45
C VAL A 80 -9.19 -2.39 -29.75
N MET A 81 -9.14 -1.68 -30.89
CA MET A 81 -9.55 -2.22 -32.19
C MET A 81 -8.53 -3.15 -32.85
N LEU A 82 -7.28 -3.20 -32.36
CA LEU A 82 -6.22 -4.07 -32.89
C LEU A 82 -6.13 -5.43 -32.16
N ASN A 83 -6.95 -5.64 -31.12
CA ASN A 83 -7.17 -6.92 -30.45
C ASN A 83 -8.56 -7.48 -30.76
#